data_AF-G2GI02-F1
#
_entry.id   AF-G2GI02-F1
#
_cell.length_a   1.000
_cell.length_b   1.000
_cell.length_c   1.000
_cell.angle_alpha   90.00
_cell.angle_beta   90.00
_cell.angle_gamma   90.00
#
_symmetry.space_group_name_H-M   'P 1'
#
loop_
_entity.id
_entity.type
_entity.pdbx_description
1 polymer ?
#
loop_
_entity_poly.entity_id
_entity_poly.type
_entity_poly.pdbx_seq_one_letter_code
_entity_poly.pdbx_strand_id
1 'polypeptide(L)'
;MELVGEHGYDATTLGDIADRAGSARGLVSYYFPGKRQLVQSAVHRLMHRTLEEALEREPRTGDGRERMARAVDAILGLARDRPVLMRQHMAGILEAEGLVQCPEQRRLAELLREVCAGRGSSDLDTDYPMLRALLMGAVYAALVPGVPMQVPVLRAELFKRYRLDWEMGVPPDAAPGGTGDTDLSRFFATGSSSGGAQDQST
;
A
#
# COMPACT_ATOMS: atom_id res chain seq x y z
N MET A 1 5.34 6.45 8.73
CA MET A 1 4.09 5.66 8.74
C MET A 1 3.79 5.11 10.13
N GLU A 2 4.80 4.63 10.86
CA GLU A 2 4.70 4.21 12.26
C GLU A 2 4.04 5.27 13.15
N LEU A 3 4.56 6.50 13.20
CA LEU A 3 4.00 7.58 14.04
C LEU A 3 2.51 7.84 13.81
N VAL A 4 2.08 7.91 12.54
CA VAL A 4 0.67 8.15 12.17
C VAL A 4 -0.20 6.94 12.51
N GLY A 5 0.34 5.72 12.39
CA GLY A 5 -0.36 4.49 12.74
C GLY A 5 -0.55 4.32 14.25
N GLU A 6 0.44 4.70 15.05
CA GLU A 6 0.46 4.56 16.51
C GLU A 6 -0.25 5.69 17.24
N HIS A 7 0.03 6.94 16.87
CA HIS A 7 -0.44 8.13 17.59
C HIS A 7 -1.64 8.80 16.91
N GLY A 8 -1.99 8.36 15.70
CA GLY A 8 -3.01 8.99 14.88
C GLY A 8 -2.48 10.19 14.10
N TYR A 9 -3.24 10.60 13.07
CA TYR A 9 -2.84 11.69 12.19
C TYR A 9 -2.70 12.99 12.96
N ASP A 10 -3.72 13.46 13.67
CA ASP A 10 -3.72 14.78 14.31
C ASP A 10 -2.60 14.98 15.33
N ALA A 11 -2.22 13.94 16.08
CA ALA A 11 -1.17 13.99 17.08
C ALA A 11 0.26 13.97 16.52
N THR A 12 0.45 13.70 15.23
CA THR A 12 1.79 13.64 14.60
C THR A 12 2.11 14.96 13.89
N THR A 13 3.25 15.60 14.11
CA THR A 13 3.66 16.79 13.33
C THR A 13 4.62 16.44 12.18
N LEU A 14 4.80 17.37 11.23
CA LEU A 14 5.83 17.21 10.19
C LEU A 14 7.24 17.11 10.79
N GLY A 15 7.45 17.81 11.90
CA GLY A 15 8.69 17.77 12.67
C GLY A 15 8.94 16.39 13.28
N ASP A 16 7.92 15.77 13.89
CA ASP A 16 8.04 14.43 14.47
C ASP A 16 8.38 13.39 13.40
N ILE A 17 7.81 13.54 12.20
CA ILE A 17 8.12 12.68 11.06
C ILE A 17 9.57 12.88 10.61
N ALA A 18 10.04 14.12 10.50
CA ALA A 18 11.41 14.43 10.11
C ALA A 18 12.43 13.86 11.12
N ASP A 19 12.20 14.11 12.42
CA ASP A 19 13.05 13.64 13.51
C ASP A 19 13.11 12.10 13.52
N ARG A 20 11.96 11.43 13.40
CA ARG A 20 11.89 9.96 13.37
C ARG A 20 12.52 9.34 12.12
N ALA A 21 12.53 10.07 11.01
CA ALA A 21 13.14 9.65 9.75
C ALA A 21 14.64 10.01 9.66
N GLY A 22 15.23 10.61 10.70
CA GLY A 22 16.62 11.08 10.68
C GLY A 22 16.89 12.15 9.61
N SER A 23 15.84 12.84 9.15
CA SER A 23 15.92 13.83 8.08
C SER A 23 15.92 15.24 8.63
N ALA A 24 16.66 16.14 7.98
CA ALA A 24 16.61 17.56 8.36
C ALA A 24 15.19 18.12 8.13
N ARG A 25 14.61 18.73 9.16
CA ARG A 25 13.28 19.37 9.11
C ARG A 25 13.12 20.30 7.89
N GLY A 26 14.16 21.07 7.56
CA GLY A 26 14.17 21.99 6.41
C GLY A 26 14.05 21.28 5.05
N LEU A 27 14.59 20.06 4.93
CA LEU A 27 14.50 19.26 3.70
C LEU A 27 13.08 18.71 3.51
N VAL A 28 12.44 18.27 4.60
CA VAL A 28 11.06 17.79 4.55
C VAL A 28 10.09 18.93 4.18
N SER A 29 10.26 20.11 4.77
CA SER A 29 9.47 21.29 4.41
C SER A 29 9.72 21.79 2.98
N TYR A 30 10.91 21.56 2.42
CA TYR A 30 11.24 21.90 1.03
C TYR A 30 10.50 21.01 0.03
N TYR A 31 10.44 19.70 0.27
CA TYR A 31 9.78 18.75 -0.64
C TYR A 31 8.27 18.61 -0.41
N PHE A 32 7.80 18.91 0.81
CA PHE A 32 6.40 18.75 1.16
C PHE A 32 5.85 20.04 1.76
N PRO A 33 4.96 20.76 1.06
CA PRO A 33 4.36 21.99 1.55
C PRO A 33 3.43 21.76 2.75
N GLY A 34 3.14 20.51 3.13
CA GLY A 34 2.44 20.19 4.36
C GLY A 34 2.39 18.70 4.70
N LYS A 35 2.09 18.43 5.97
CA LYS A 35 1.91 17.09 6.55
C LYS A 35 0.91 16.23 5.76
N ARG A 36 -0.17 16.82 5.25
CA ARG A 36 -1.19 16.10 4.47
C ARG A 36 -0.60 15.50 3.19
N GLN A 37 0.16 16.28 2.43
CA GLN A 37 0.78 15.82 1.19
C GLN A 37 1.86 14.78 1.45
N LEU A 38 2.67 14.97 2.52
CA LEU A 38 3.66 13.97 2.93
C LEU A 38 3.00 12.64 3.28
N VAL A 39 1.95 12.66 4.13
CA VAL A 39 1.25 11.44 4.55
C VAL A 39 0.56 10.77 3.37
N GLN A 40 -0.07 11.53 2.47
CA GLN A 40 -0.69 10.98 1.25
C GLN A 40 0.34 10.31 0.34
N SER A 41 1.47 10.96 0.04
CA SER A 41 2.56 10.36 -0.74
C SER A 41 3.13 9.11 -0.06
N ALA A 42 3.30 9.12 1.26
CA ALA A 42 3.77 7.96 2.02
C ALA A 42 2.76 6.80 1.99
N VAL A 43 1.45 7.08 2.07
CA VAL A 43 0.39 6.07 1.91
C VAL A 43 0.40 5.50 0.50
N HIS A 44 0.48 6.33 -0.54
CA HIS A 44 0.58 5.85 -1.91
C HIS A 44 1.83 5.00 -2.12
N ARG A 45 2.97 5.34 -1.51
CA ARG A 45 4.18 4.52 -1.53
C ARG A 45 3.97 3.15 -0.91
N LEU A 46 3.29 3.11 0.24
CA LEU A 46 2.93 1.86 0.92
C LEU A 46 2.04 1.01 0.02
N MET A 47 0.95 1.57 -0.50
CA MET A 47 0.03 0.87 -1.40
C MET A 47 0.73 0.32 -2.64
N HIS A 48 1.57 1.15 -3.28
CA HIS A 48 2.39 0.75 -4.42
C HIS A 48 3.28 -0.45 -4.10
N ARG A 49 4.07 -0.37 -3.02
CA ARG A 49 4.99 -1.46 -2.64
C ARG A 49 4.25 -2.73 -2.25
N THR A 50 3.15 -2.62 -1.49
CA THR A 50 2.33 -3.77 -1.12
C THR A 50 1.74 -4.46 -2.35
N LEU A 51 1.28 -3.69 -3.35
CA LEU A 51 0.79 -4.26 -4.61
C LEU A 51 1.92 -4.92 -5.41
N GLU A 52 3.05 -4.23 -5.57
CA GLU A 52 4.23 -4.74 -6.27
C GLU A 52 4.71 -6.08 -5.66
N GLU A 53 4.90 -6.11 -4.33
CA GLU A 53 5.29 -7.32 -3.59
C GLU A 53 4.30 -8.47 -3.80
N ALA A 54 2.99 -8.19 -3.78
CA ALA A 54 1.97 -9.21 -4.01
C ALA A 54 2.01 -9.76 -5.44
N LEU A 55 2.23 -8.89 -6.44
CA LEU A 55 2.30 -9.27 -7.85
C LEU A 55 3.59 -10.04 -8.18
N GLU A 56 4.70 -9.72 -7.52
CA GLU A 56 6.01 -10.35 -7.75
C GLU A 56 6.28 -11.58 -6.86
N ARG A 57 5.40 -11.87 -5.91
CA ARG A 57 5.52 -13.02 -4.99
C ARG A 57 5.71 -14.35 -5.75
N GLU A 58 6.69 -15.14 -5.31
CA GLU A 58 6.91 -16.49 -5.82
C GLU A 58 5.79 -17.48 -5.39
N PRO A 59 5.39 -18.43 -6.26
CA PRO A 59 5.84 -18.58 -7.64
C PRO A 59 5.28 -17.46 -8.53
N ARG A 60 6.15 -16.90 -9.37
CA ARG A 60 5.75 -15.93 -10.39
C ARG A 60 4.75 -16.56 -11.34
N THR A 61 3.75 -15.78 -11.73
CA THR A 61 2.67 -16.22 -12.62
C THR A 61 2.40 -15.19 -13.71
N GLY A 62 2.22 -15.69 -14.93
CA GLY A 62 1.72 -14.93 -16.06
C GLY A 62 0.20 -14.93 -16.17
N ASP A 63 -0.52 -15.67 -15.32
CA ASP A 63 -1.99 -15.70 -15.35
C ASP A 63 -2.56 -14.37 -14.83
N GLY A 64 -3.23 -13.64 -15.72
CA GLY A 64 -3.89 -12.38 -15.39
C GLY A 64 -5.01 -12.52 -14.36
N ARG A 65 -5.68 -13.68 -14.25
CA ARG A 65 -6.68 -13.93 -13.20
C ARG A 65 -6.02 -13.99 -11.83
N GLU A 66 -4.96 -14.77 -11.71
CA GLU A 66 -4.18 -14.87 -10.46
C GLU A 66 -3.55 -13.52 -10.07
N ARG A 67 -3.02 -12.76 -11.03
CA ARG A 67 -2.51 -11.40 -10.76
C ARG A 67 -3.61 -10.45 -10.28
N MET A 68 -4.81 -10.53 -10.84
CA MET A 68 -5.97 -9.77 -10.37
C MET A 68 -6.38 -10.16 -8.94
N ALA A 69 -6.41 -11.46 -8.63
CA ALA A 69 -6.70 -11.95 -7.28
C ALA A 69 -5.68 -11.41 -6.26
N ARG A 70 -4.39 -11.50 -6.57
CA ARG A 70 -3.31 -10.95 -5.74
C ARG A 70 -3.44 -9.45 -5.54
N ALA A 71 -3.83 -8.69 -6.57
CA ALA A 71 -4.04 -7.25 -6.47
C ALA A 71 -5.22 -6.90 -5.54
N VAL A 72 -6.34 -7.62 -5.66
CA VAL A 72 -7.49 -7.46 -4.75
C VAL A 72 -7.09 -7.76 -3.32
N ASP A 73 -6.43 -8.89 -3.08
CA ASP A 73 -6.01 -9.32 -1.74
C ASP A 73 -5.00 -8.35 -1.11
N ALA A 74 -4.06 -7.82 -1.89
CA ALA A 74 -3.08 -6.82 -1.44
C ALA A 74 -3.76 -5.55 -0.92
N ILE A 75 -4.71 -5.01 -1.68
CA ILE A 75 -5.38 -3.75 -1.32
C ILE A 75 -6.37 -3.95 -0.17
N LEU A 76 -7.13 -5.05 -0.15
CA LEU A 76 -8.00 -5.37 0.97
C LEU A 76 -7.21 -5.69 2.25
N GLY A 77 -6.04 -6.30 2.11
CA GLY A 77 -5.10 -6.55 3.21
C GLY A 77 -4.69 -5.26 3.92
N LEU A 78 -4.50 -4.15 3.20
CA LEU A 78 -4.20 -2.85 3.80
C LEU A 78 -5.33 -2.33 4.69
N ALA A 79 -6.60 -2.57 4.33
CA ALA A 79 -7.73 -2.19 5.17
C ALA A 79 -7.76 -2.99 6.49
N ARG A 80 -7.37 -4.27 6.45
CA ARG A 80 -7.25 -5.14 7.62
C ARG A 80 -6.04 -4.79 8.49
N ASP A 81 -4.87 -4.67 7.86
CA ASP A 81 -3.58 -4.62 8.56
C ASP A 81 -3.17 -3.19 8.95
N ARG A 82 -3.66 -2.18 8.21
CA ARG A 82 -3.33 -0.76 8.41
C ARG A 82 -4.58 0.14 8.45
N PRO A 83 -5.61 -0.18 9.26
CA PRO A 83 -6.93 0.47 9.22
C PRO A 83 -6.89 1.98 9.54
N VAL A 84 -6.01 2.42 10.45
CA VAL A 84 -5.86 3.84 10.80
C VAL A 84 -5.34 4.65 9.61
N LEU A 85 -4.31 4.14 8.94
CA LEU A 85 -3.71 4.81 7.77
C LEU A 85 -4.68 4.87 6.60
N MET A 86 -5.41 3.77 6.34
CA MET A 86 -6.40 3.73 5.27
C MET A 86 -7.61 4.65 5.55
N ARG A 87 -8.09 4.75 6.80
CA ARG A 87 -9.13 5.73 7.16
C ARG A 87 -8.69 7.16 6.89
N GLN A 88 -7.48 7.51 7.31
CA GLN A 88 -6.92 8.85 7.09
C GLN A 88 -6.74 9.14 5.60
N HIS A 89 -6.30 8.15 4.83
CA HIS A 89 -6.21 8.28 3.38
C HIS A 89 -7.57 8.54 2.74
N MET A 90 -8.61 7.77 3.10
CA MET A 90 -9.99 7.94 2.60
C MET A 90 -10.59 9.28 3.00
N ALA A 91 -10.41 9.71 4.25
CA ALA A 91 -10.85 11.03 4.71
C ALA A 91 -10.20 12.14 3.87
N GLY A 92 -8.90 12.04 3.61
CA GLY A 92 -8.18 12.99 2.77
C GLY A 92 -8.65 13.06 1.32
N ILE A 93 -9.20 11.97 0.75
CA ILE A 93 -9.79 11.97 -0.60
C ILE A 93 -11.14 12.70 -0.61
N LEU A 94 -11.96 12.51 0.43
CA LEU A 94 -13.30 13.11 0.51
C LEU A 94 -13.25 14.60 0.91
N GLU A 95 -12.24 15.00 1.68
CA GLU A 95 -12.03 16.38 2.11
C GLU A 95 -11.37 17.27 1.05
N ALA A 96 -10.62 16.69 0.11
CA ALA A 96 -9.86 17.45 -0.88
C ALA A 96 -10.70 17.75 -2.15
N GLU A 97 -10.41 18.87 -2.82
CA GLU A 97 -10.96 19.20 -4.16
C GLU A 97 -10.40 18.30 -5.29
N GLY A 98 -9.62 17.27 -4.95
CA GLY A 98 -9.06 16.32 -5.91
C GLY A 98 -8.02 15.38 -5.32
N LEU A 99 -7.62 14.38 -6.10
CA LEU A 99 -6.56 13.44 -5.72
C LEU A 99 -5.20 14.13 -5.77
N VAL A 100 -4.41 13.96 -4.71
CA VAL A 100 -2.99 14.35 -4.73
C VAL A 100 -2.27 13.57 -5.82
N GLN A 101 -1.87 14.28 -6.87
CA GLN A 101 -1.04 13.73 -7.94
C GLN A 101 0.41 13.68 -7.44
N CYS A 102 0.87 12.51 -7.03
CA CYS A 102 2.26 12.28 -6.64
C CYS A 102 2.87 11.12 -7.44
N PRO A 103 4.22 11.02 -7.53
CA PRO A 103 4.89 9.95 -8.27
C PRO A 103 4.46 8.55 -7.83
N GLU A 104 4.21 8.35 -6.54
CA GLU A 104 3.80 7.06 -5.99
C GLU A 104 2.39 6.66 -6.41
N GLN A 105 1.48 7.64 -6.51
CA GLN A 105 0.12 7.42 -7.02
C GLN A 105 0.13 7.01 -8.49
N ARG A 106 1.04 7.59 -9.30
CA ARG A 106 1.22 7.19 -10.70
C ARG A 106 1.75 5.76 -10.83
N ARG A 107 2.76 5.39 -10.03
CA ARG A 107 3.29 4.01 -10.04
C ARG A 107 2.24 2.99 -9.61
N LEU A 108 1.44 3.30 -8.58
CA LEU A 108 0.31 2.45 -8.20
C LEU A 108 -0.71 2.31 -9.35
N ALA A 109 -1.01 3.42 -10.03
CA ALA A 109 -1.92 3.41 -11.18
C ALA A 109 -1.38 2.57 -12.35
N GLU A 110 -0.08 2.65 -12.63
CA GLU A 110 0.61 1.86 -13.64
C GLU A 110 0.47 0.36 -13.36
N LEU A 111 0.77 -0.09 -12.14
CA LEU A 111 0.60 -1.50 -11.74
C LEU A 111 -0.85 -1.98 -11.88
N LEU A 112 -1.83 -1.16 -11.48
CA LEU A 112 -3.25 -1.53 -11.64
C LEU A 112 -3.66 -1.61 -13.11
N ARG A 113 -3.13 -0.73 -13.98
CA ARG A 113 -3.34 -0.80 -15.43
C ARG A 113 -2.71 -2.08 -16.01
N GLU A 114 -1.51 -2.45 -15.57
CA GLU A 114 -0.85 -3.70 -15.97
C GLU A 114 -1.65 -4.94 -15.54
N VAL A 115 -2.26 -4.92 -14.36
CA VAL A 115 -3.15 -6.00 -13.91
C VAL A 115 -4.38 -6.13 -14.81
N CYS A 116 -5.01 -5.02 -15.19
CA CYS A 116 -6.12 -5.04 -16.16
C CYS A 116 -5.65 -5.55 -17.54
N ALA A 117 -4.49 -5.09 -18.01
CA ALA A 117 -3.93 -5.48 -19.31
C ALA A 117 -3.60 -6.98 -19.34
N GLY A 118 -2.95 -7.51 -18.29
CA GLY A 118 -2.60 -8.93 -18.17
C GLY A 118 -3.82 -9.85 -18.11
N ARG A 119 -4.98 -9.35 -17.68
CA ARG A 119 -6.26 -10.09 -17.73
C ARG A 119 -6.88 -10.12 -19.13
N GLY A 120 -6.35 -9.35 -20.09
CA GLY A 120 -6.87 -9.25 -21.45
C GLY A 120 -7.93 -8.15 -21.63
N SER A 121 -7.88 -7.08 -20.82
CA SER A 121 -8.73 -5.90 -21.01
C SER A 121 -8.56 -5.31 -22.42
N SER A 122 -9.66 -5.11 -23.15
CA SER A 122 -9.68 -4.44 -24.45
C SER A 122 -9.77 -2.91 -24.36
N ASP A 123 -10.16 -2.37 -23.21
CA ASP A 123 -10.31 -0.94 -22.96
C ASP A 123 -9.81 -0.57 -21.55
N LEU A 124 -8.53 -0.22 -21.46
CA LEU A 124 -7.90 0.15 -20.19
C LEU A 124 -8.40 1.48 -19.63
N ASP A 125 -8.93 2.37 -20.46
CA ASP A 125 -9.40 3.67 -20.00
C ASP A 125 -10.78 3.56 -19.32
N THR A 126 -11.50 2.46 -19.55
CA THR A 126 -12.69 2.08 -18.79
C THR A 126 -12.39 1.12 -17.64
N ASP A 127 -11.58 0.08 -17.88
CA ASP A 127 -11.39 -1.00 -16.91
C ASP A 127 -10.53 -0.60 -15.70
N TYR A 128 -9.49 0.23 -15.91
CA TYR A 128 -8.67 0.71 -14.79
C TYR A 128 -9.45 1.62 -13.83
N PRO A 129 -10.17 2.67 -14.28
CA PRO A 129 -10.95 3.50 -13.37
C PRO A 129 -12.01 2.71 -12.62
N MET A 130 -12.63 1.72 -13.27
CA MET A 130 -13.58 0.81 -12.64
C MET A 130 -12.92 -0.03 -11.54
N LEU A 131 -11.80 -0.70 -11.83
CA LEU A 131 -11.04 -1.44 -10.82
C LEU A 131 -10.65 -0.56 -9.64
N ARG A 132 -10.11 0.62 -9.91
CA ARG A 132 -9.70 1.58 -8.88
C ARG A 132 -10.88 1.99 -8.01
N ALA A 133 -12.03 2.31 -8.61
CA ALA A 133 -13.23 2.70 -7.88
C ALA A 133 -13.76 1.57 -6.98
N LEU A 134 -13.74 0.33 -7.47
CA LEU A 134 -14.19 -0.84 -6.71
C LEU A 134 -13.27 -1.16 -5.54
N LEU A 135 -11.95 -1.12 -5.74
CA LEU A 135 -10.98 -1.31 -4.67
C LEU A 135 -11.12 -0.22 -3.60
N MET A 136 -11.23 1.04 -4.01
CA MET A 136 -11.43 2.16 -3.09
C MET A 136 -12.76 2.05 -2.33
N GLY A 137 -13.85 1.71 -3.02
CA GLY A 137 -15.16 1.50 -2.42
C GLY A 137 -15.17 0.34 -1.41
N ALA A 138 -14.48 -0.75 -1.71
CA ALA A 138 -14.35 -1.88 -0.79
C ALA A 138 -13.54 -1.50 0.46
N VAL A 139 -12.42 -0.79 0.31
CA VAL A 139 -11.64 -0.28 1.44
C VAL A 139 -12.48 0.67 2.30
N TYR A 140 -13.24 1.57 1.67
CA TYR A 140 -14.15 2.46 2.40
C TYR A 140 -15.22 1.67 3.18
N ALA A 141 -15.89 0.71 2.53
CA ALA A 141 -16.91 -0.13 3.16
C ALA A 141 -16.37 -0.97 4.33
N ALA A 142 -15.11 -1.41 4.26
CA ALA A 142 -14.45 -2.13 5.34
C ALA A 142 -14.14 -1.24 6.56
N LEU A 143 -14.06 0.08 6.37
CA LEU A 143 -13.55 1.02 7.36
C LEU A 143 -14.61 2.03 7.85
N VAL A 144 -15.82 2.00 7.28
CA VAL A 144 -16.89 2.92 7.64
C VAL A 144 -17.25 2.79 9.13
N PRO A 145 -17.33 3.89 9.89
CA PRO A 145 -17.71 3.83 11.29
C PRO A 145 -19.12 3.29 11.51
N GLY A 146 -19.31 2.50 12.56
CA GLY A 146 -20.62 1.99 13.00
C GLY A 146 -21.05 0.68 12.33
N VAL A 147 -20.82 0.51 11.03
CA VAL A 147 -21.26 -0.68 10.26
C VAL A 147 -20.21 -1.15 9.25
N PRO A 148 -18.98 -1.50 9.67
CA PRO A 148 -17.95 -1.95 8.75
C PRO A 148 -18.32 -3.30 8.12
N MET A 149 -18.18 -3.40 6.80
CA MET A 149 -18.33 -4.66 6.07
C MET A 149 -17.13 -5.57 6.33
N GLN A 150 -17.37 -6.88 6.42
CA GLN A 150 -16.29 -7.85 6.61
C GLN A 150 -15.44 -7.97 5.33
N VAL A 151 -14.11 -7.91 5.49
CA VAL A 151 -13.16 -8.04 4.36
C VAL A 151 -13.38 -9.31 3.53
N PRO A 152 -13.63 -10.51 4.11
CA PRO A 152 -13.95 -11.71 3.32
C PRO A 152 -15.20 -11.57 2.43
N VAL A 153 -16.22 -10.84 2.88
CA VAL A 153 -17.44 -10.59 2.10
C VAL A 153 -17.15 -9.67 0.92
N LEU A 154 -16.38 -8.59 1.15
CA LEU A 154 -15.94 -7.68 0.10
C LEU A 154 -15.04 -8.37 -0.93
N ARG A 155 -14.15 -9.24 -0.46
CA ARG A 155 -13.32 -10.10 -1.31
C ARG A 155 -14.20 -10.98 -2.21
N ALA A 156 -15.20 -11.66 -1.64
CA ALA A 156 -16.10 -12.53 -2.40
C ALA A 156 -16.83 -11.76 -3.53
N GLU A 157 -17.31 -10.55 -3.27
CA GLU A 157 -17.97 -9.71 -4.28
C GLU A 157 -17.01 -9.28 -5.42
N LEU A 158 -15.77 -8.89 -5.08
CA LEU A 158 -14.76 -8.56 -6.09
C LEU A 158 -14.35 -9.79 -6.90
N PHE A 159 -14.13 -10.93 -6.25
CA PHE A 159 -13.78 -12.19 -6.92
C PHE A 159 -14.89 -12.63 -7.87
N LYS A 160 -16.15 -12.55 -7.43
CA LYS A 160 -17.32 -12.82 -8.27
C LYS A 160 -17.36 -11.91 -9.49
N ARG A 161 -17.17 -10.60 -9.31
CA ARG A 161 -17.15 -9.62 -10.41
C ARG A 161 -16.08 -9.95 -11.44
N TYR A 162 -14.87 -10.25 -10.99
CA TYR A 162 -13.74 -10.55 -11.85
C TYR A 162 -13.66 -12.02 -12.28
N ARG A 163 -14.66 -12.84 -11.91
CA ARG A 163 -14.73 -14.29 -12.21
C ARG A 163 -13.46 -15.01 -11.78
N LEU A 164 -13.03 -14.77 -10.55
CA LEU A 164 -11.85 -15.37 -9.94
C LEU A 164 -12.25 -16.56 -9.08
N ASP A 165 -11.42 -17.60 -9.06
CA ASP A 165 -11.64 -18.75 -8.19
C ASP A 165 -11.27 -18.39 -6.75
N TRP A 166 -12.01 -18.87 -5.76
CA TRP A 166 -11.83 -18.48 -4.36
C TRP A 166 -10.40 -18.74 -3.83
N GLU A 167 -9.77 -19.80 -4.32
CA GLU A 167 -8.41 -20.25 -3.96
C GLU A 167 -7.29 -19.38 -4.56
N MET A 168 -7.60 -18.51 -5.54
CA MET A 168 -6.61 -17.62 -6.14
C MET A 168 -6.13 -16.55 -5.16
N GLY A 169 -4.91 -16.05 -5.37
CA GLY A 169 -4.32 -15.02 -4.52
C GLY A 169 -3.86 -15.55 -3.15
N VAL A 170 -4.43 -15.00 -2.08
CA VAL A 170 -4.20 -15.43 -0.69
C VAL A 170 -5.57 -15.66 -0.02
N PRO A 171 -6.04 -16.92 0.05
CA PRO A 171 -7.32 -17.22 0.68
C PRO A 171 -7.31 -16.79 2.16
N PRO A 172 -8.39 -16.19 2.69
CA PRO A 172 -8.44 -15.71 4.07
C PRO A 172 -8.34 -16.83 5.13
N ASP A 173 -8.65 -18.08 4.76
CA ASP A 173 -8.54 -19.27 5.63
C ASP A 173 -7.18 -19.98 5.53
N ALA A 174 -6.26 -19.49 4.69
CA ALA A 174 -4.87 -19.90 4.76
C ALA A 174 -4.29 -19.29 6.04
N ALA A 175 -4.13 -20.12 7.08
CA ALA A 175 -3.47 -19.74 8.32
C ALA A 175 -2.17 -18.96 8.02
N PRO A 176 -1.82 -17.93 8.81
CA PRO A 176 -0.62 -17.13 8.57
C PRO A 176 0.63 -17.97 8.85
N GLY A 177 1.03 -18.77 7.86
CA GLY A 177 2.30 -19.47 7.81
C GLY A 177 3.40 -18.49 7.42
N GLY A 178 3.79 -17.64 8.36
CA GLY A 178 4.87 -16.69 8.17
C GLY A 178 4.58 -15.42 8.93
N THR A 179 5.21 -15.30 10.10
CA THR A 179 5.38 -14.04 10.83
C THR A 179 5.66 -12.92 9.84
N GLY A 180 4.67 -12.06 9.62
CA GLY A 180 4.86 -10.77 8.99
C GLY A 180 5.81 -9.98 9.87
N ASP A 181 7.09 -10.15 9.57
CA ASP A 181 8.19 -9.48 10.21
C ASP A 181 7.88 -7.98 10.23
N THR A 182 7.59 -7.48 11.43
CA THR A 182 7.23 -6.08 11.67
C THR A 182 8.49 -5.20 11.58
N ASP A 183 9.63 -5.80 11.24
CA ASP A 183 10.91 -5.13 11.17
C ASP A 183 11.11 -4.39 9.84
N LEU A 184 10.76 -3.10 9.86
CA LEU A 184 11.01 -2.16 8.78
C LEU A 184 12.50 -1.75 8.69
N SER A 185 13.36 -2.20 9.61
CA SER A 185 14.79 -1.83 9.63
C SER A 185 15.57 -2.37 8.42
N ARG A 186 15.13 -3.48 7.82
CA ARG A 186 15.74 -4.06 6.62
C ARG A 186 15.69 -3.15 5.38
N PHE A 187 14.77 -2.18 5.34
CA PHE A 187 14.66 -1.21 4.25
C PHE A 187 15.65 -0.04 4.39
N PHE A 188 16.34 0.08 5.53
CA PHE A 188 17.24 1.19 5.85
C PHE A 188 18.68 0.75 6.16
N ALA A 189 19.01 -0.53 6.04
CA ALA A 189 20.38 -1.02 6.20
C ALA A 189 21.24 -0.58 4.99
N THR A 190 21.83 0.60 5.07
CA THR A 190 22.97 0.99 4.22
C THR A 190 24.15 0.13 4.62
N GLY A 191 24.73 -0.59 3.66
CA GLY A 191 25.85 -1.50 3.88
C GLY A 191 26.94 -0.87 4.75
N SER A 192 27.25 -1.54 5.85
CA SER A 192 28.47 -1.26 6.60
C SER A 192 29.64 -1.55 5.67
N SER A 193 30.22 -0.49 5.12
CA SER A 193 31.52 -0.50 4.48
C SER A 193 32.52 -1.14 5.44
N SER A 194 32.96 -2.35 5.13
CA SER A 194 34.15 -2.95 5.72
C SER A 194 35.37 -2.15 5.26
N GLY A 195 35.84 -1.24 6.11
CA GLY A 195 37.06 -0.49 5.88
C GLY A 195 37.62 0.00 7.21
N GLY A 196 38.67 -0.66 7.71
CA GLY A 196 39.35 -0.26 8.94
C GLY A 196 40.44 -1.25 9.38
N ALA A 197 41.59 -1.16 8.72
CA ALA A 197 42.96 -1.43 9.19
C ALA A 197 43.18 -2.36 10.41
N GLN A 198 43.94 -3.44 10.18
CA GLN A 198 44.92 -3.92 11.15
C GLN A 198 46.28 -3.97 10.49
N ASP A 199 47.12 -3.02 10.88
CA ASP A 199 48.56 -3.06 10.76
C ASP A 199 49.14 -3.26 12.18
N GLN A 200 50.26 -3.99 12.22
CA GLN A 200 51.25 -4.20 13.29
C GLN A 200 51.31 -5.50 14.13
N SER A 201 52.55 -6.01 14.13
CA SER A 201 53.26 -6.94 15.03
C SER A 201 53.01 -8.43 14.76
N THR A 202 54.01 -9.25 14.40
CA THR A 202 55.43 -9.31 14.77
C THR A 202 56.25 -9.97 13.65
#